data_AF-A0A938K693-F1
#
_entry.id   AF-A0A938K693-F1
#
_cell.length_a   1.000
_cell.length_b   1.000
_cell.length_c   1.000
_cell.angle_alpha   90.00
_cell.angle_beta   90.00
_cell.angle_gamma   90.00
#
_symmetry.space_group_name_H-M   'P 1'
#
loop_
_entity.id
_entity.type
_entity.pdbx_description
1 polymer ?
#
loop_
_entity_poly.entity_id
_entity_poly.type
_entity_poly.pdbx_seq_one_letter_code
_entity_poly.pdbx_strand_id
1 'polypeptide(L)' 'MRAAVMKNWSLRVDDIPEPTPGGGQVLAKVLACGICGSDLHLLVHGEESRRLSQELAGD' A
#
# COMPACT_ATOMS: atom_id res chain seq x y z
N MET A 1 7.16 -1.44 13.71
CA MET A 1 5.70 -1.58 13.88
C MET A 1 5.19 -2.72 13.01
N ARG A 2 4.22 -3.49 13.52
CA ARG A 2 3.57 -4.58 12.78
C ARG A 2 2.49 -4.02 11.85
N ALA A 3 2.48 -4.45 10.58
CA ALA A 3 1.58 -3.94 9.54
C ALA A 3 1.16 -5.04 8.55
N ALA A 4 0.05 -4.82 7.85
CA ALA A 4 -0.26 -5.56 6.63
C ALA A 4 0.49 -4.90 5.46
N VAL A 5 1.33 -5.68 4.76
CA VAL A 5 2.22 -5.21 3.71
C VAL A 5 1.92 -5.99 2.43
N MET A 6 1.71 -5.27 1.34
CA MET A 6 1.66 -5.86 0.00
C MET A 6 3.07 -5.82 -0.62
N LYS A 7 3.61 -6.98 -0.96
CA LYS A 7 4.90 -7.12 -1.65
C LYS A 7 4.78 -8.18 -2.72
N ASN A 8 5.23 -7.89 -3.94
CA ASN A 8 5.14 -8.80 -5.09
C ASN A 8 3.73 -9.37 -5.29
N TRP A 9 2.71 -8.50 -5.24
CA TRP A 9 1.29 -8.89 -5.39
C TRP A 9 0.81 -9.92 -4.36
N SER A 10 1.44 -9.96 -3.19
CA SER A 10 1.05 -10.82 -2.07
C SER A 10 0.90 -9.99 -0.81
N LEU A 11 -0.20 -10.20 -0.09
CA LEU A 11 -0.48 -9.55 1.18
C LEU A 11 0.05 -10.43 2.33
N ARG A 12 0.85 -9.84 3.22
CA ARG A 12 1.40 -10.50 4.41
C ARG A 12 1.39 -9.58 5.60
N VAL A 13 1.43 -10.14 6.80
CA VAL A 13 1.72 -9.36 8.01
C VAL A 13 3.22 -9.38 8.25
N ASP A 14 3.81 -8.19 8.44
CA ASP A 14 5.26 -8.02 8.58
C ASP A 14 5.58 -6.95 9.63
N ASP A 15 6.83 -6.95 10.11
CA ASP A 15 7.37 -5.89 10.96
C ASP A 15 8.19 -4.91 10.11
N ILE A 16 7.81 -3.64 10.13
CA ILE A 16 8.45 -2.56 9.37
C ILE A 16 8.99 -1.47 10.30
N PRO A 17 9.97 -0.65 9.87
CA PRO A 17 10.41 0.50 10.66
C PRO A 17 9.26 1.43 11.02
N GLU A 18 9.33 2.03 12.21
CA GLU A 18 8.36 3.07 12.59
C GLU A 18 8.64 4.35 11.79
N PRO A 19 7.64 4.94 11.11
CA PRO A 19 7.87 6.12 10.29
C PRO A 19 8.19 7.33 11.16
N THR A 20 9.15 8.14 10.72
CA THR A 20 9.49 9.42 11.37
C THR A 20 8.79 10.56 10.63
N PRO A 21 7.89 11.33 11.27
CA PRO A 21 7.18 12.41 10.60
C PRO A 21 8.12 13.58 10.28
N GLY A 22 7.98 14.15 9.08
CA GLY A 22 8.61 15.40 8.67
C GLY A 22 7.84 16.65 9.12
N GLY A 23 8.30 17.83 8.68
CA GLY A 23 7.63 19.10 9.00
C GLY A 23 6.17 19.13 8.53
N GLY A 24 5.24 19.43 9.43
CA GLY A 24 3.79 19.48 9.16
C GLY A 24 3.10 18.11 9.11
N GLN A 25 3.81 17.00 9.36
CA GLN A 25 3.23 15.66 9.41
C GLN A 25 2.98 15.20 10.85
N VAL A 26 2.08 14.24 11.02
CA VAL A 26 1.80 13.61 12.32
C VAL A 26 1.91 12.09 12.19
N LEU A 27 2.36 11.44 13.26
CA LEU A 27 2.32 9.99 13.39
C LEU A 27 1.10 9.59 14.22
N ALA A 28 0.15 8.87 13.59
CA ALA A 28 -1.07 8.42 14.25
C ALA A 28 -1.00 6.93 14.61
N LYS A 29 -1.42 6.59 15.83
CA LYS A 29 -1.60 5.19 16.24
C LYS A 29 -2.93 4.66 15.71
N VAL A 30 -2.88 3.59 14.91
CA VAL A 30 -4.07 2.91 14.40
C VAL A 30 -4.74 2.14 15.54
N LEU A 31 -6.00 2.48 15.85
CA LEU A 31 -6.83 1.77 16.83
C LEU A 31 -7.71 0.70 16.16
N ALA A 32 -8.18 0.99 14.95
CA ALA A 32 -8.95 0.07 14.10
C ALA A 32 -8.79 0.48 12.62
N CYS A 33 -8.85 -0.50 11.72
CA CYS A 33 -8.97 -0.28 10.29
C CYS A 33 -9.81 -1.41 9.66
N GLY A 34 -10.41 -1.13 8.50
CA GLY A 34 -11.10 -2.11 7.69
C GLY A 34 -10.38 -2.34 6.37
N ILE A 35 -10.72 -3.42 5.68
CA ILE A 35 -10.26 -3.69 4.32
C ILE A 35 -11.15 -2.91 3.35
N CYS A 36 -10.56 -2.13 2.46
CA CYS A 36 -11.28 -1.50 1.37
C CYS A 36 -11.33 -2.46 0.17
N GLY A 37 -12.42 -2.43 -0.61
CA GLY A 37 -12.49 -3.21 -1.86
C GLY A 37 -11.37 -2.85 -2.84
N SER A 38 -10.92 -1.59 -2.85
CA SER A 38 -9.81 -1.16 -3.71
C SER A 38 -8.48 -1.85 -3.40
N ASP A 39 -8.24 -2.23 -2.14
CA ASP A 39 -7.02 -2.95 -1.75
C ASP A 39 -6.97 -4.33 -2.39
N LEU A 40 -8.13 -5.01 -2.44
CA LEU A 40 -8.28 -6.31 -3.09
C LEU A 40 -8.18 -6.19 -4.61
N HIS A 41 -8.79 -5.16 -5.21
CA HIS A 41 -8.64 -4.90 -6.64
C HIS A 41 -7.18 -4.65 -7.03
N LEU A 42 -6.43 -3.89 -6.22
CA LEU A 42 -4.99 -3.68 -6.42
C LEU A 42 -4.19 -4.99 -6.24
N LEU A 43 -4.55 -5.83 -5.28
CA LEU A 43 -3.88 -7.11 -5.09
C LEU A 43 -4.00 -8.02 -6.32
N VAL A 44 -5.17 -8.06 -6.95
CA VAL A 44 -5.47 -8.95 -8.08
C VAL A 44 -5.08 -8.34 -9.43
N HIS A 45 -5.35 -7.05 -9.65
CA HIS A 45 -5.24 -6.39 -10.94
C HIS A 45 -4.19 -5.27 -10.98
N GLY A 46 -3.46 -5.05 -9.89
CA GLY A 46 -2.53 -3.93 -9.80
C GLY A 46 -1.36 -4.03 -10.79
N GLU A 47 -0.92 -5.24 -11.15
CA GLU A 47 0.15 -5.41 -12.14
C GLU A 47 -0.28 -4.95 -13.53
N GLU A 48 -1.46 -5.39 -13.96
CA GLU A 48 -2.08 -4.96 -15.20
C GLU A 48 -2.37 -3.46 -15.21
N SER A 49 -2.95 -2.94 -14.12
CA SER A 49 -3.21 -1.50 -13.97
C SER A 49 -1.93 -0.68 -14.05
N ARG A 50 -0.84 -1.15 -13.42
CA ARG A 50 0.47 -0.48 -13.48
C ARG A 50 1.03 -0.51 -14.90
N ARG A 51 0.97 -1.66 -15.59
CA ARG A 51 1.45 -1.79 -16.98
C ARG A 51 0.69 -0.85 -17.91
N LEU A 52 -0.64 -0.88 -17.89
CA LEU A 52 -1.48 -0.03 -18.72
C LEU A 52 -1.22 1.45 -18.44
N SER A 53 -1.05 1.83 -17.17
CA SER A 53 -0.74 3.21 -16.79
C SER A 53 0.59 3.68 -17.37
N GLN A 54 1.59 2.80 -17.49
CA GLN A 54 2.88 3.11 -18.13
C GLN A 54 2.73 3.24 -19.65
N GLU A 55 2.01 2.32 -20.30
CA GLU A 55 1.73 2.39 -21.75
C GLU A 55 0.98 3.68 -22.13
N LEU A 56 -0.01 4.08 -21.32
CA LEU A 56 -0.80 5.29 -21.54
C LEU A 56 -0.06 6.58 -21.20
N ALA A 57 0.88 6.53 -20.24
CA ALA A 57 1.71 7.68 -19.90
C ALA A 57 2.68 8.07 -21.03
N GLY A 58 2.87 7.18 -22.02
CA GLY A 58 3.74 7.39 -23.17
C GLY A 58 5.19 7.53 -22.72
N ASP A 59 5.89 6.41 -22.64
CA ASP A 59 7.37 6.44 -22.65
C ASP A 59 7.88 7.15 -23.92
#